data_AF-A0A7X7LVX4-F1
#
_entry.id   AF-A0A7X7LVX4-F1
#
_cell.length_a   1.000
_cell.length_b   1.000
_cell.length_c   1.000
_cell.angle_alpha   90.00
_cell.angle_beta   90.00
_cell.angle_gamma   90.00
#
_symmetry.space_group_name_H-M   'P 1'
#
loop_
_entity.id
_entity.type
_entity.pdbx_description
1 polymer ?
#
loop_
_entity_poly.entity_id
_entity_poly.type
_entity_poly.pdbx_seq_one_letter_code
_entity_poly.pdbx_strand_id
1 'polypeptide(L)'
;HTIMWVMSDRGIPRSYRMMQGFDVHTFRFVNAEGEASFVKFHWNPKQGTHSHVWDEAVKISGADPDYHRRDLWEAIEAGEYPEWELGVQIFDEEQAAKFSFDVLDATKIVPEELVPVKPIGRMVLDRNPDNFFAETEQVAFCTAHVVPGIDFTNDPLLAGRIHSYVDTQISRLGGPNFHEIPINAPLAPVHNNQRDGMHRQAVHRGRVAYEPNSLAGGCPFQAGTAGFMPFPEPVSEVELRGKPEKFAEHYNQAALFYESQTEFEQRHIIDAFAFELSKVTVPGIRKRTVAMLRNVSEPLAKAVADKLGMEELPDPLPKANEAPMAPELERSEYLSLTARPGEVGIRTRKVAVMVAPGVDGASVDKIADALIAEGAVVRLVGPRIGLMPSAAGGRIDVDASFSNNPSPLFDAVVVPSGESAIEALCKDGQALEFVRDQFRHGKAMMAIAEGRRLLEEAGIPIDGKDKGLVIADGASGDGTQAFIKALEQHRHPERETDPPVV
;
A
#
# COMPACT_ATOMS: atom_id res chain seq x y z
N HIS A 1 -11.51 14.12 -1.32
CA HIS A 1 -10.17 13.82 -0.81
C HIS A 1 -9.75 12.37 -1.03
N THR A 2 -10.35 11.35 -0.40
CA THR A 2 -9.95 9.92 -0.55
C THR A 2 -9.89 9.42 -2.00
N ILE A 3 -10.74 9.94 -2.89
CA ILE A 3 -10.66 9.59 -4.33
C ILE A 3 -9.32 10.00 -4.95
N MET A 4 -8.68 11.08 -4.50
CA MET A 4 -7.34 11.45 -4.98
C MET A 4 -6.30 10.41 -4.57
N TRP A 5 -6.39 9.89 -3.33
CA TRP A 5 -5.49 8.85 -2.84
C TRP A 5 -5.63 7.56 -3.65
N VAL A 6 -6.85 7.07 -3.88
CA VAL A 6 -7.06 5.81 -4.62
C VAL A 6 -6.76 5.93 -6.11
N MET A 7 -6.90 7.12 -6.70
CA MET A 7 -6.51 7.38 -8.10
C MET A 7 -5.00 7.65 -8.25
N SER A 8 -4.28 7.85 -7.16
CA SER A 8 -2.82 7.86 -7.17
C SER A 8 -2.24 6.46 -7.07
N ASP A 9 -0.93 6.35 -7.25
CA ASP A 9 -0.20 5.09 -7.09
C ASP A 9 -0.31 4.48 -5.68
N ARG A 10 -0.77 5.24 -4.67
CA ARG A 10 -1.15 4.69 -3.35
C ARG A 10 -2.24 3.62 -3.46
N GLY A 11 -3.07 3.66 -4.51
CA GLY A 11 -4.11 2.66 -4.79
C GLY A 11 -3.59 1.33 -5.35
N ILE A 12 -2.33 1.28 -5.78
CA ILE A 12 -1.69 0.10 -6.39
C ILE A 12 -0.30 -0.15 -5.76
N PRO A 13 -0.21 -0.38 -4.44
CA PRO A 13 1.06 -0.59 -3.75
C PRO A 13 1.82 -1.78 -4.35
N ARG A 14 3.16 -1.73 -4.31
CA ARG A 14 4.04 -2.81 -4.80
C ARG A 14 3.99 -4.05 -3.91
N SER A 15 3.78 -3.83 -2.62
CA SER A 15 3.73 -4.85 -1.59
C SER A 15 3.04 -4.26 -0.37
N TYR A 16 2.34 -5.09 0.42
CA TYR A 16 1.86 -4.65 1.73
C TYR A 16 2.99 -4.12 2.61
N ARG A 17 4.21 -4.65 2.47
CA ARG A 17 5.41 -4.25 3.22
C ARG A 17 5.91 -2.85 2.88
N MET A 18 5.44 -2.29 1.76
CA MET A 18 5.88 -1.01 1.20
C MET A 18 4.75 0.01 1.11
N MET A 19 3.80 -0.02 2.05
CA MET A 19 2.73 0.96 2.16
C MET A 19 2.57 1.44 3.62
N GLN A 20 2.14 2.69 3.76
CA GLN A 20 1.74 3.23 5.06
C GLN A 20 0.40 2.66 5.53
N GLY A 21 0.17 2.70 6.84
CA GLY A 21 -1.13 2.44 7.45
C GLY A 21 -1.59 3.63 8.29
N PHE A 22 -2.90 3.87 8.32
CA PHE A 22 -3.50 4.97 9.08
C PHE A 22 -4.76 4.47 9.78
N ASP A 23 -5.02 4.93 10.99
CA ASP A 23 -6.29 4.71 11.70
C ASP A 23 -7.47 5.47 11.10
N VAL A 24 -7.17 6.58 10.40
CA VAL A 24 -8.09 7.56 9.80
C VAL A 24 -8.81 8.43 10.81
N HIS A 25 -9.30 7.89 11.92
CA HIS A 25 -10.07 8.64 12.92
C HIS A 25 -9.21 9.43 13.90
N THR A 26 -9.80 10.42 14.57
CA THR A 26 -9.18 10.96 15.79
C THR A 26 -9.64 10.14 16.98
N PHE A 27 -8.71 9.61 17.76
CA PHE A 27 -8.96 8.97 19.06
C PHE A 27 -8.52 9.90 20.20
N ARG A 28 -8.67 9.44 21.45
CA ARG A 28 -8.09 10.08 22.63
C ARG A 28 -7.05 9.17 23.27
N PHE A 29 -5.94 9.76 23.69
CA PHE A 29 -5.16 9.21 24.81
C PHE A 29 -5.64 9.82 26.11
N VAL A 30 -5.82 9.00 27.14
CA VAL A 30 -6.23 9.42 28.48
C VAL A 30 -5.16 9.01 29.49
N ASN A 31 -4.57 9.96 30.21
CA ASN A 31 -3.52 9.68 31.19
C ASN A 31 -4.09 9.26 32.57
N ALA A 32 -3.20 9.01 33.53
CA ALA A 32 -3.58 8.56 34.88
C ALA A 32 -4.33 9.65 35.67
N GLU A 33 -4.13 10.92 35.33
CA GLU A 33 -4.80 12.08 35.89
C GLU A 33 -6.18 12.33 35.27
N GLY A 34 -6.56 11.57 34.23
CA GLY A 34 -7.83 11.71 33.51
C GLY A 34 -7.82 12.82 32.45
N GLU A 35 -6.66 13.38 32.13
CA GLU A 35 -6.49 14.36 31.07
C GLU A 35 -6.46 13.66 29.70
N ALA A 36 -7.13 14.25 28.71
CA ALA A 36 -7.19 13.70 27.36
C ALA A 36 -6.42 14.55 26.35
N SER A 37 -5.84 13.88 25.35
CA SER A 37 -5.30 14.52 24.15
C SER A 37 -5.78 13.77 22.92
N PHE A 38 -6.02 14.48 21.83
CA PHE A 38 -6.35 13.86 20.56
C PHE A 38 -5.14 13.13 19.99
N VAL A 39 -5.40 11.98 19.36
CA VAL A 39 -4.37 11.17 18.73
C VAL A 39 -4.82 10.63 17.37
N LYS A 40 -3.90 10.62 16.40
CA LYS A 40 -3.99 9.86 15.14
C LYS A 40 -2.82 8.89 15.05
N PHE A 41 -3.07 7.64 14.66
CA PHE A 41 -2.06 6.58 14.55
C PHE A 41 -1.56 6.39 13.12
N HIS A 42 -0.26 6.19 12.99
CA HIS A 42 0.45 6.03 11.72
C HIS A 42 1.34 4.80 11.77
N TRP A 43 1.33 4.01 10.70
CA TRP A 43 2.31 2.95 10.44
C TRP A 43 3.20 3.37 9.29
N ASN A 44 4.49 3.57 9.57
CA ASN A 44 5.50 3.91 8.56
C ASN A 44 6.32 2.67 8.19
N PRO A 45 6.27 2.18 6.93
CA PRO A 45 7.00 1.00 6.52
C PRO A 45 8.51 1.27 6.50
N LYS A 46 9.29 0.38 7.10
CA LYS A 46 10.76 0.48 7.09
C LYS A 46 11.33 0.36 5.66
N GLN A 47 10.64 -0.39 4.80
CA GLN A 47 10.99 -0.60 3.40
C GLN A 47 10.49 0.52 2.47
N GLY A 48 9.93 1.60 3.02
CA GLY A 48 9.50 2.76 2.24
C GLY A 48 8.14 2.59 1.58
N THR A 49 7.74 3.59 0.80
CA THR A 49 6.47 3.60 0.08
C THR A 49 6.70 3.45 -1.42
N HIS A 50 6.31 2.29 -1.96
CA HIS A 50 6.52 1.95 -3.36
C HIS A 50 5.26 1.35 -3.97
N SER A 51 5.03 1.65 -5.24
CA SER A 51 3.83 1.27 -5.97
C SER A 51 4.13 0.73 -7.36
N HIS A 52 3.19 -0.02 -7.91
CA HIS A 52 3.17 -0.38 -9.32
C HIS A 52 2.74 0.82 -10.17
N VAL A 53 2.88 0.67 -11.49
CA VAL A 53 2.15 1.50 -12.46
C VAL A 53 0.89 0.76 -12.92
N TRP A 54 -0.09 1.49 -13.47
CA TRP A 54 -1.43 0.90 -13.70
C TRP A 54 -1.44 -0.31 -14.65
N ASP A 55 -0.81 -0.23 -15.83
CA ASP A 55 -0.75 -1.36 -16.79
C ASP A 55 -0.11 -2.61 -16.15
N GLU A 56 0.94 -2.40 -15.37
CA GLU A 56 1.60 -3.47 -14.62
C GLU A 56 0.65 -4.11 -13.60
N ALA A 57 -0.05 -3.31 -12.79
CA ALA A 57 -0.98 -3.81 -11.78
C ALA A 57 -2.12 -4.64 -12.39
N VAL A 58 -2.61 -4.24 -13.57
CA VAL A 58 -3.62 -5.00 -14.33
C VAL A 58 -3.04 -6.33 -14.81
N LYS A 59 -1.83 -6.34 -15.37
CA LYS A 59 -1.17 -7.57 -15.82
C LYS A 59 -0.86 -8.51 -14.66
N ILE A 60 -0.42 -7.99 -13.51
CA ILE A 60 -0.21 -8.79 -12.29
C ILE A 60 -1.50 -9.45 -11.86
N SER A 61 -2.63 -8.72 -11.85
CA SER A 61 -3.93 -9.27 -11.44
C SER A 61 -4.38 -10.47 -12.29
N GLY A 62 -3.97 -10.53 -13.56
CA GLY A 62 -4.21 -11.68 -14.43
C GLY A 62 -3.17 -12.80 -14.27
N ALA A 63 -1.90 -12.45 -14.04
CA ALA A 63 -0.80 -13.41 -13.97
C ALA A 63 -0.68 -14.11 -12.60
N ASP A 64 -0.81 -13.37 -11.50
CA ASP A 64 -0.75 -13.86 -10.13
C ASP A 64 -1.72 -13.06 -9.25
N PRO A 65 -3.02 -13.45 -9.17
CA PRO A 65 -3.98 -12.76 -8.31
C PRO A 65 -3.66 -12.90 -6.81
N ASP A 66 -2.73 -13.77 -6.44
CA ASP A 66 -2.22 -13.93 -5.08
C ASP A 66 -0.92 -13.13 -4.85
N TYR A 67 -0.50 -12.24 -5.76
CA TYR A 67 0.81 -11.58 -5.74
C TYR A 67 1.21 -11.00 -4.37
N HIS A 68 0.36 -10.17 -3.76
CA HIS A 68 0.67 -9.58 -2.44
C HIS A 68 0.62 -10.60 -1.29
N ARG A 69 -0.25 -11.61 -1.38
CA ARG A 69 -0.30 -12.71 -0.40
C ARG A 69 0.99 -13.52 -0.47
N ARG A 70 1.44 -13.86 -1.67
CA ARG A 70 2.68 -14.59 -1.94
C ARG A 70 3.90 -13.78 -1.52
N ASP A 71 3.99 -12.51 -1.89
CA ASP A 71 5.10 -11.62 -1.51
C ASP A 71 5.25 -11.55 0.02
N LEU A 72 4.16 -11.35 0.77
CA LEU A 72 4.20 -11.30 2.23
C LEU A 72 4.64 -12.65 2.82
N TRP A 73 4.06 -13.76 2.32
CA TRP A 73 4.35 -15.10 2.81
C TRP A 73 5.81 -15.50 2.57
N GLU A 74 6.30 -15.33 1.34
CA GLU A 74 7.68 -15.65 0.93
C GLU A 74 8.69 -14.78 1.68
N ALA A 75 8.40 -13.50 1.91
CA ALA A 75 9.28 -12.62 2.68
C ALA A 75 9.48 -13.13 4.12
N ILE A 76 8.38 -13.53 4.79
CA ILE A 76 8.45 -14.09 6.14
C ILE A 76 9.19 -15.42 6.17
N GLU A 77 8.95 -16.33 5.22
CA GLU A 77 9.68 -17.61 5.13
C GLU A 77 11.18 -17.43 4.87
N ALA A 78 11.55 -16.38 4.12
CA ALA A 78 12.94 -16.03 3.84
C ALA A 78 13.64 -15.33 5.02
N GLY A 79 12.94 -15.05 6.12
CA GLY A 79 13.47 -14.27 7.24
C GLY A 79 13.58 -12.76 6.96
N GLU A 80 12.99 -12.30 5.86
CA GLU A 80 12.93 -10.90 5.44
C GLU A 80 11.66 -10.26 6.03
N TYR A 81 11.63 -10.17 7.36
CA TYR A 81 10.44 -9.79 8.12
C TYR A 81 9.99 -8.37 7.81
N PRO A 82 8.72 -8.16 7.43
CA PRO A 82 8.15 -6.84 7.28
C PRO A 82 8.13 -6.06 8.59
N GLU A 83 8.55 -4.80 8.55
CA GLU A 83 8.61 -3.93 9.71
C GLU A 83 7.92 -2.58 9.46
N TRP A 84 7.17 -2.12 10.47
CA TRP A 84 6.62 -0.77 10.51
C TRP A 84 6.93 -0.09 11.84
N GLU A 85 7.23 1.20 11.78
CA GLU A 85 7.30 2.07 12.95
C GLU A 85 5.91 2.59 13.27
N LEU A 86 5.48 2.42 14.53
CA LEU A 86 4.26 3.04 15.05
C LEU A 86 4.56 4.49 15.39
N GLY A 87 3.85 5.41 14.75
CA GLY A 87 3.89 6.83 15.04
C GLY A 87 2.54 7.37 15.48
N VAL A 88 2.56 8.47 16.22
CA VAL A 88 1.35 9.18 16.65
C VAL A 88 1.48 10.68 16.44
N GLN A 89 0.41 11.29 15.95
CA GLN A 89 0.20 12.75 16.07
C GLN A 89 -0.58 13.00 17.34
N ILE A 90 -0.10 13.87 18.23
CA ILE A 90 -0.76 14.20 19.51
C ILE A 90 -0.94 15.71 19.56
N PHE A 91 -2.17 16.15 19.80
CA PHE A 91 -2.56 17.57 19.88
C PHE A 91 -3.76 17.74 20.81
N ASP A 92 -4.01 18.97 21.28
CA ASP A 92 -5.12 19.28 22.18
C ASP A 92 -6.32 19.92 21.44
N GLU A 93 -7.41 20.15 22.17
CA GLU A 93 -8.63 20.77 21.65
C GLU A 93 -8.39 22.23 21.21
N GLU A 94 -7.50 22.97 21.90
CA GLU A 94 -7.19 24.36 21.55
C GLU A 94 -6.48 24.45 20.21
N GLN A 95 -5.55 23.54 19.94
CA GLN A 95 -4.87 23.40 18.67
C GLN A 95 -5.85 22.95 17.57
N ALA A 96 -6.68 21.94 17.84
CA ALA A 96 -7.67 21.45 16.89
C ALA A 96 -8.67 22.55 16.46
N ALA A 97 -9.09 23.41 17.39
CA ALA A 97 -10.03 24.48 17.12
C ALA A 97 -9.50 25.52 16.10
N LYS A 98 -8.17 25.69 16.02
CA LYS A 98 -7.51 26.65 15.12
C LYS A 98 -7.45 26.18 13.68
N PHE A 99 -7.66 24.89 13.41
CA PHE A 99 -7.62 24.36 12.05
C PHE A 99 -8.86 24.76 11.23
N SER A 100 -8.67 24.94 9.94
CA SER A 100 -9.64 25.20 8.89
C SER A 100 -10.55 24.00 8.65
N PHE A 101 -10.16 22.82 9.12
CA PHE A 101 -10.91 21.58 9.07
C PHE A 101 -11.28 21.10 10.47
N ASP A 102 -12.25 20.20 10.55
CA ASP A 102 -12.60 19.51 11.79
C ASP A 102 -11.76 18.23 11.91
N VAL A 103 -11.08 18.04 13.04
CA VAL A 103 -10.27 16.83 13.28
C VAL A 103 -11.13 15.57 13.45
N LEU A 104 -12.43 15.73 13.73
CA LEU A 104 -13.40 14.65 13.80
C LEU A 104 -13.99 14.27 12.43
N ASP A 105 -13.62 15.00 11.37
CA ASP A 105 -13.99 14.67 10.00
C ASP A 105 -13.00 13.63 9.43
N ALA A 106 -13.45 12.38 9.31
CA ALA A 106 -12.68 11.28 8.73
C ALA A 106 -12.27 11.50 7.26
N THR A 107 -12.79 12.52 6.57
CA THR A 107 -12.32 12.93 5.24
C THR A 107 -11.09 13.82 5.27
N LYS A 108 -10.63 14.20 6.48
CA LYS A 108 -9.54 15.13 6.71
C LYS A 108 -8.34 14.45 7.38
N ILE A 109 -7.15 14.67 6.82
CA ILE A 109 -5.87 14.39 7.48
C ILE A 109 -5.47 15.56 8.37
N VAL A 110 -4.58 15.30 9.32
CA VAL A 110 -3.80 16.34 10.00
C VAL A 110 -2.44 16.37 9.29
N PRO A 111 -2.11 17.42 8.51
CA PRO A 111 -0.80 17.51 7.85
C PRO A 111 0.35 17.43 8.86
N GLU A 112 1.42 16.73 8.49
CA GLU A 112 2.57 16.48 9.38
C GLU A 112 3.35 17.76 9.73
N GLU A 113 3.24 18.80 8.90
CA GLU A 113 3.78 20.13 9.16
C GLU A 113 3.03 20.86 10.28
N LEU A 114 1.74 20.54 10.50
CA LEU A 114 0.95 21.12 11.59
C LEU A 114 1.13 20.35 12.89
N VAL A 115 1.12 19.02 12.80
CA VAL A 115 1.38 18.13 13.94
C VAL A 115 2.32 17.02 13.48
N PRO A 116 3.59 17.02 13.93
CA PRO A 116 4.55 15.99 13.49
C PRO A 116 4.18 14.63 14.06
N VAL A 117 4.43 13.58 13.26
CA VAL A 117 4.32 12.19 13.71
C VAL A 117 5.49 11.87 14.65
N LYS A 118 5.17 11.42 15.87
CA LYS A 118 6.15 11.00 16.87
C LYS A 118 6.24 9.47 16.91
N PRO A 119 7.40 8.86 16.61
CA PRO A 119 7.61 7.43 16.78
C PRO A 119 7.46 6.99 18.23
N ILE A 120 6.72 5.90 18.46
CA ILE A 120 6.48 5.34 19.81
C ILE A 120 6.70 3.82 19.88
N GLY A 121 6.90 3.14 18.76
CA GLY A 121 7.09 1.69 18.77
C GLY A 121 7.37 1.10 17.40
N ARG A 122 7.45 -0.23 17.34
CA ARG A 122 7.74 -0.99 16.13
C ARG A 122 6.93 -2.28 16.12
N MET A 123 6.42 -2.65 14.94
CA MET A 123 5.79 -3.94 14.68
C MET A 123 6.64 -4.71 13.66
N VAL A 124 6.86 -6.00 13.94
CA VAL A 124 7.55 -6.94 13.05
C VAL A 124 6.60 -8.11 12.82
N LEU A 125 6.39 -8.48 11.56
CA LEU A 125 5.65 -9.69 11.21
C LEU A 125 6.66 -10.81 10.93
N ASP A 126 6.81 -11.75 11.86
CA ASP A 126 7.89 -12.75 11.85
C ASP A 126 7.42 -14.19 11.63
N ARG A 127 6.11 -14.40 11.47
CA ARG A 127 5.55 -15.74 11.30
C ARG A 127 4.26 -15.74 10.48
N ASN A 128 4.17 -16.68 9.53
CA ASN A 128 2.94 -16.96 8.78
C ASN A 128 1.96 -17.78 9.64
N PRO A 129 0.65 -17.74 9.34
CA PRO A 129 -0.33 -18.62 9.97
C PRO A 129 -0.07 -20.08 9.58
N ASP A 130 -0.36 -21.02 10.49
CA ASP A 130 -0.32 -22.45 10.20
C ASP A 130 -1.52 -22.87 9.35
N ASN A 131 -2.68 -22.24 9.57
CA ASN A 131 -3.88 -22.49 8.79
C ASN A 131 -4.62 -21.19 8.44
N PHE A 132 -4.64 -20.86 7.14
CA PHE A 132 -5.26 -19.63 6.64
C PHE A 132 -6.72 -19.46 7.08
N PHE A 133 -7.54 -20.51 7.04
CA PHE A 133 -8.93 -20.39 7.43
C PHE A 133 -9.07 -20.18 8.94
N ALA A 134 -8.38 -21.00 9.73
CA ALA A 134 -8.51 -20.98 11.19
C ALA A 134 -8.05 -19.65 11.80
N GLU A 135 -7.02 -19.04 11.21
CA GLU A 135 -6.38 -17.83 11.72
C GLU A 135 -6.76 -16.59 10.91
N THR A 136 -6.49 -16.55 9.60
CA THR A 136 -6.72 -15.35 8.78
C THR A 136 -8.19 -15.13 8.44
N GLU A 137 -8.95 -16.17 8.08
CA GLU A 137 -10.35 -15.99 7.70
C GLU A 137 -11.24 -15.74 8.93
N GLN A 138 -10.93 -16.38 10.07
CA GLN A 138 -11.74 -16.27 11.29
C GLN A 138 -11.31 -15.16 12.26
N VAL A 139 -10.19 -14.45 12.02
CA VAL A 139 -9.82 -13.29 12.86
C VAL A 139 -10.91 -12.22 12.80
N ALA A 140 -11.18 -11.58 13.94
CA ALA A 140 -12.17 -10.52 14.09
C ALA A 140 -11.54 -9.27 14.73
N PHE A 141 -11.22 -8.28 13.90
CA PHE A 141 -10.87 -6.94 14.35
C PHE A 141 -12.13 -6.11 14.62
N CYS A 142 -12.06 -5.12 15.51
CA CYS A 142 -13.17 -4.22 15.82
C CYS A 142 -12.65 -2.90 16.36
N THR A 143 -13.17 -1.76 15.88
CA THR A 143 -12.75 -0.44 16.39
C THR A 143 -13.15 -0.21 17.85
N ALA A 144 -14.15 -0.94 18.36
CA ALA A 144 -14.55 -0.88 19.77
C ALA A 144 -13.57 -1.59 20.72
N HIS A 145 -12.62 -2.38 20.20
CA HIS A 145 -11.65 -3.11 21.02
C HIS A 145 -10.47 -2.20 21.41
N VAL A 146 -10.74 -1.23 22.29
CA VAL A 146 -9.73 -0.38 22.93
C VAL A 146 -9.37 -0.89 24.32
N VAL A 147 -8.28 -0.37 24.88
CA VAL A 147 -7.80 -0.68 26.23
C VAL A 147 -7.75 0.59 27.08
N PRO A 148 -7.78 0.50 28.43
CA PRO A 148 -7.64 1.69 29.27
C PRO A 148 -6.43 2.55 28.87
N GLY A 149 -6.66 3.85 28.76
CA GLY A 149 -5.70 4.83 28.23
C GLY A 149 -5.95 5.24 26.77
N ILE A 150 -6.82 4.53 26.04
CA ILE A 150 -7.30 4.92 24.71
C ILE A 150 -8.82 5.03 24.75
N ASP A 151 -9.36 6.13 24.24
CA ASP A 151 -10.81 6.35 24.17
C ASP A 151 -11.22 6.94 22.82
N PHE A 152 -12.52 7.06 22.59
CA PHE A 152 -13.12 7.51 21.35
C PHE A 152 -13.29 9.03 21.30
N THR A 153 -13.62 9.52 20.11
CA THR A 153 -14.11 10.87 19.87
C THR A 153 -15.49 10.84 19.22
N ASN A 154 -16.09 12.01 19.04
CA ASN A 154 -17.35 12.19 18.35
C ASN A 154 -17.23 12.19 16.81
N ASP A 155 -16.19 11.57 16.25
CA ASP A 155 -16.12 11.29 14.81
C ASP A 155 -17.36 10.46 14.39
N PRO A 156 -18.24 10.99 13.53
CA PRO A 156 -19.52 10.36 13.23
C PRO A 156 -19.37 9.07 12.42
N LEU A 157 -18.26 8.88 11.70
CA LEU A 157 -17.97 7.63 11.00
C LEU A 157 -17.46 6.57 11.99
N LEU A 158 -16.60 6.96 12.94
CA LEU A 158 -16.12 6.06 14.00
C LEU A 158 -17.28 5.53 14.85
N ALA A 159 -18.22 6.40 15.25
CA ALA A 159 -19.38 6.03 16.04
C ALA A 159 -20.20 4.90 15.39
N GLY A 160 -20.44 4.97 14.08
CA GLY A 160 -21.10 3.91 13.32
C GLY A 160 -20.28 2.61 13.24
N ARG A 161 -18.95 2.73 13.09
CA ARG A 161 -18.04 1.58 13.07
C ARG A 161 -18.05 0.82 14.40
N ILE A 162 -18.05 1.50 15.55
CA ILE A 162 -18.09 0.87 16.88
C ILE A 162 -19.22 -0.17 16.99
N HIS A 163 -20.38 0.11 16.39
CA HIS A 163 -21.50 -0.84 16.34
C HIS A 163 -21.27 -1.97 15.32
N SER A 164 -20.92 -1.63 14.08
CA SER A 164 -20.94 -2.54 12.94
C SER A 164 -20.02 -3.77 13.10
N TYR A 165 -18.83 -3.59 13.66
CA TYR A 165 -17.83 -4.66 13.71
C TYR A 165 -18.22 -5.81 14.62
N VAL A 166 -18.99 -5.58 15.69
CA VAL A 166 -19.50 -6.66 16.54
C VAL A 166 -20.70 -7.34 15.88
N ASP A 167 -21.62 -6.55 15.33
CA ASP A 167 -22.83 -7.04 14.67
C ASP A 167 -22.52 -8.04 13.55
N THR A 168 -21.58 -7.69 12.66
CA THR A 168 -21.24 -8.54 11.51
C THR A 168 -20.67 -9.91 11.92
N GLN A 169 -20.04 -10.04 13.09
CA GLN A 169 -19.46 -11.32 13.53
C GLN A 169 -20.53 -12.35 13.87
N ILE A 170 -21.73 -11.91 14.26
CA ILE A 170 -22.82 -12.81 14.65
C ILE A 170 -23.16 -13.75 13.49
N SER A 171 -23.25 -13.22 12.27
CA SER A 171 -23.51 -14.04 11.07
C SER A 171 -22.22 -14.62 10.50
N ARG A 172 -21.16 -13.81 10.36
CA ARG A 172 -19.89 -14.23 9.74
C ARG A 172 -19.20 -15.39 10.47
N LEU A 173 -19.19 -15.34 11.80
CA LEU A 173 -18.52 -16.31 12.68
C LEU A 173 -19.52 -17.19 13.46
N GLY A 174 -20.79 -17.18 13.06
CA GLY A 174 -21.79 -18.15 13.51
C GLY A 174 -22.31 -17.96 14.94
N GLY A 175 -22.05 -16.83 15.59
CA GLY A 175 -22.67 -16.48 16.86
C GLY A 175 -21.87 -15.50 17.73
N PRO A 176 -22.33 -15.25 18.97
CA PRO A 176 -21.71 -14.27 19.87
C PRO A 176 -20.40 -14.75 20.52
N ASN A 177 -20.06 -16.04 20.40
CA ASN A 177 -18.87 -16.64 21.00
C ASN A 177 -17.63 -16.58 20.07
N PHE A 178 -17.61 -15.69 19.08
CA PHE A 178 -16.47 -15.56 18.15
C PHE A 178 -15.14 -15.22 18.84
N HIS A 179 -15.20 -14.60 20.03
CA HIS A 179 -14.05 -14.31 20.89
C HIS A 179 -13.41 -15.56 21.50
N GLU A 180 -14.06 -16.73 21.43
CA GLU A 180 -13.50 -18.01 21.86
C GLU A 180 -12.79 -18.76 20.73
N ILE A 181 -12.88 -18.29 19.48
CA ILE A 181 -12.06 -18.83 18.38
C ILE A 181 -10.58 -18.54 18.72
N PRO A 182 -9.66 -19.52 18.61
CA PRO A 182 -8.30 -19.38 19.14
C PRO A 182 -7.55 -18.11 18.73
N ILE A 183 -7.67 -17.66 17.48
CA ILE A 183 -7.00 -16.44 16.99
C ILE A 183 -7.55 -15.14 17.59
N ASN A 184 -8.80 -15.16 18.09
CA ASN A 184 -9.48 -14.00 18.69
C ASN A 184 -9.41 -14.01 20.22
N ALA A 185 -8.98 -15.12 20.82
CA ALA A 185 -8.99 -15.28 22.26
C ALA A 185 -7.94 -14.37 22.92
N PRO A 186 -8.31 -13.62 23.97
CA PRO A 186 -7.34 -12.83 24.71
C PRO A 186 -6.34 -13.75 25.42
N LEU A 187 -5.09 -13.31 25.51
CA LEU A 187 -4.07 -14.03 26.28
C LEU A 187 -4.34 -13.99 27.80
N ALA A 188 -4.97 -12.89 28.27
CA ALA A 188 -5.36 -12.74 29.66
C ALA A 188 -6.68 -13.47 29.95
N PRO A 189 -6.83 -14.14 31.11
CA PRO A 189 -8.09 -14.77 31.50
C PRO A 189 -9.23 -13.75 31.61
N VAL A 190 -10.33 -13.99 30.91
CA VAL A 190 -11.53 -13.14 30.97
C VAL A 190 -12.62 -13.83 31.79
N HIS A 191 -13.16 -13.11 32.77
CA HIS A 191 -14.24 -13.58 33.63
C HIS A 191 -15.38 -12.56 33.62
N ASN A 192 -16.56 -13.00 33.20
CA ASN A 192 -17.77 -12.18 33.17
C ASN A 192 -19.02 -13.05 33.42
N ASN A 193 -20.18 -12.42 33.36
CA ASN A 193 -21.47 -13.07 33.59
C ASN A 193 -22.20 -13.51 32.30
N GLN A 194 -21.60 -13.34 31.12
CA GLN A 194 -22.20 -13.82 29.86
C GLN A 194 -22.15 -15.37 29.79
N ARG A 195 -23.18 -15.99 29.22
CA ARG A 195 -23.34 -17.46 29.12
C ARG A 195 -23.93 -17.85 27.77
N ASP A 196 -23.93 -19.16 27.52
CA ASP A 196 -24.60 -19.81 26.39
C ASP A 196 -24.10 -19.32 25.02
N GLY A 197 -25.00 -19.20 24.04
CA GLY A 197 -24.66 -18.88 22.65
C GLY A 197 -24.15 -20.09 21.86
N MET A 198 -24.17 -19.96 20.53
CA MET A 198 -23.72 -21.01 19.61
C MET A 198 -22.24 -21.35 19.85
N HIS A 199 -21.89 -22.63 19.80
CA HIS A 199 -20.53 -23.16 19.92
C HIS A 199 -19.75 -22.66 21.16
N ARG A 200 -20.44 -22.53 22.31
CA ARG A 200 -19.78 -22.17 23.58
C ARG A 200 -18.70 -23.19 23.94
N GLN A 201 -17.46 -22.73 24.07
CA GLN A 201 -16.29 -23.55 24.41
C GLN A 201 -15.99 -23.51 25.91
N ALA A 202 -16.04 -22.32 26.54
CA ALA A 202 -15.72 -22.23 27.97
C ALA A 202 -16.85 -22.82 28.83
N VAL A 203 -16.48 -23.70 29.76
CA VAL A 203 -17.38 -24.28 30.75
C VAL A 203 -17.26 -23.51 32.07
N HIS A 204 -18.17 -22.56 32.29
CA HIS A 204 -18.22 -21.78 33.53
C HIS A 204 -18.67 -22.66 34.70
N ARG A 205 -17.90 -22.65 35.79
CA ARG A 205 -18.24 -23.37 37.03
C ARG A 205 -18.95 -22.44 38.01
N GLY A 206 -19.88 -22.99 38.78
CA GLY A 206 -20.62 -22.26 39.81
C GLY A 206 -22.09 -22.07 39.48
N ARG A 207 -22.80 -21.38 40.37
CA ARG A 207 -24.27 -21.21 40.32
C ARG A 207 -24.70 -19.78 39.95
N VAL A 208 -23.76 -18.94 39.51
CA VAL A 208 -23.97 -17.50 39.29
C VAL A 208 -23.64 -17.14 37.85
N ALA A 209 -24.51 -16.30 37.27
CA ALA A 209 -24.36 -15.67 35.96
C ALA A 209 -24.95 -14.24 35.96
N TYR A 210 -24.90 -13.55 37.10
CA TYR A 210 -25.46 -12.22 37.29
C TYR A 210 -24.67 -11.42 38.35
N GLU A 211 -24.81 -10.11 38.33
CA GLU A 211 -24.25 -9.17 39.31
C GLU A 211 -25.33 -8.12 39.68
N PRO A 212 -25.42 -7.68 40.95
CA PRO A 212 -24.68 -8.16 42.13
C PRO A 212 -25.14 -9.55 42.60
N ASN A 213 -24.25 -10.33 43.22
CA ASN A 213 -24.58 -11.67 43.73
C ASN A 213 -23.91 -11.99 45.07
N SER A 214 -24.56 -12.81 45.90
CA SER A 214 -24.00 -13.32 47.17
C SER A 214 -23.50 -14.76 47.08
N LEU A 215 -24.03 -15.57 46.15
CA LEU A 215 -23.75 -17.00 46.06
C LEU A 215 -22.31 -17.33 45.60
N ALA A 216 -21.64 -16.40 44.92
CA ALA A 216 -20.22 -16.50 44.56
C ALA A 216 -19.37 -15.43 45.29
N GLY A 217 -19.87 -14.87 46.39
CA GLY A 217 -19.15 -13.85 47.15
C GLY A 217 -18.87 -12.55 46.38
N GLY A 218 -19.71 -12.22 45.39
CA GLY A 218 -19.56 -11.04 44.53
C GLY A 218 -18.64 -11.23 43.32
N CYS A 219 -18.06 -12.41 43.10
CA CYS A 219 -17.22 -12.68 41.93
C CYS A 219 -18.06 -12.92 40.64
N PRO A 220 -17.53 -12.56 39.45
CA PRO A 220 -16.34 -11.71 39.24
C PRO A 220 -16.62 -10.26 39.68
N PHE A 221 -15.65 -9.61 40.31
CA PHE A 221 -15.78 -8.24 40.80
C PHE A 221 -15.62 -7.21 39.67
N GLN A 222 -16.33 -6.08 39.77
CA GLN A 222 -16.01 -4.90 38.99
C GLN A 222 -14.62 -4.37 39.36
N ALA A 223 -13.85 -3.96 38.35
CA ALA A 223 -12.53 -3.35 38.54
C ALA A 223 -12.58 -1.92 39.11
N GLY A 224 -13.77 -1.30 39.18
CA GLY A 224 -13.95 0.08 39.59
C GLY A 224 -13.13 1.05 38.72
N THR A 225 -12.48 2.02 39.33
CA THR A 225 -11.64 3.02 38.63
C THR A 225 -10.37 2.45 38.02
N ALA A 226 -9.98 1.20 38.33
CA ALA A 226 -8.88 0.51 37.67
C ALA A 226 -9.31 -0.12 36.32
N GLY A 227 -10.62 -0.15 36.02
CA GLY A 227 -11.15 -0.61 34.75
C GLY A 227 -11.18 0.48 33.67
N PHE A 228 -11.76 0.16 32.51
CA PHE A 228 -12.01 1.17 31.47
C PHE A 228 -12.99 2.22 31.99
N MET A 229 -12.58 3.48 31.94
CA MET A 229 -13.38 4.64 32.33
C MET A 229 -13.51 5.55 31.10
N PRO A 230 -14.73 5.76 30.57
CA PRO A 230 -14.93 6.71 29.49
C PRO A 230 -14.51 8.12 29.94
N PHE A 231 -13.84 8.84 29.04
CA PHE A 231 -13.54 10.25 29.19
C PHE A 231 -14.86 11.03 29.32
N PRO A 232 -15.02 11.88 30.36
CA PRO A 232 -16.26 12.60 30.62
C PRO A 232 -16.40 13.81 29.68
N GLU A 233 -16.54 13.56 28.38
CA GLU A 233 -16.72 14.61 27.37
C GLU A 233 -18.02 15.40 27.62
N PRO A 234 -17.98 16.74 27.55
CA PRO A 234 -19.20 17.55 27.65
C PRO A 234 -20.20 17.18 26.54
N VAL A 235 -21.44 16.87 26.93
CA VAL A 235 -22.50 16.49 25.99
C VAL A 235 -23.28 17.73 25.55
N SER A 236 -23.52 17.88 24.24
CA SER A 236 -24.42 18.90 23.69
C SER A 236 -25.88 18.62 24.06
N GLU A 237 -26.64 19.65 24.44
CA GLU A 237 -28.04 19.52 24.87
C GLU A 237 -29.05 19.37 23.70
N VAL A 238 -28.58 19.34 22.45
CA VAL A 238 -29.45 19.32 21.26
C VAL A 238 -29.25 18.05 20.43
N GLU A 239 -30.30 17.23 20.32
CA GLU A 239 -30.36 16.10 19.39
C GLU A 239 -30.65 16.60 17.97
N LEU A 240 -29.71 16.42 17.05
CA LEU A 240 -29.83 16.86 15.66
C LEU A 240 -29.27 15.81 14.70
N ARG A 241 -29.88 15.71 13.50
CA ARG A 241 -29.26 15.08 12.34
C ARG A 241 -28.76 16.16 11.40
N GLY A 242 -27.49 16.50 11.50
CA GLY A 242 -26.83 17.53 10.71
C GLY A 242 -25.34 17.26 10.59
N LYS A 243 -24.67 17.95 9.67
CA LYS A 243 -23.21 17.96 9.58
C LYS A 243 -22.69 19.28 10.15
N PRO A 244 -21.61 19.29 10.95
CA PRO A 244 -20.97 20.53 11.34
C PRO A 244 -20.53 21.33 10.11
N GLU A 245 -20.50 22.65 10.21
CA GLU A 245 -20.20 23.55 9.09
C GLU A 245 -18.84 23.25 8.44
N LYS A 246 -17.81 22.96 9.24
CA LYS A 246 -16.47 22.60 8.75
C LYS A 246 -16.45 21.33 7.88
N PHE A 247 -17.43 20.42 8.01
CA PHE A 247 -17.53 19.22 7.17
C PHE A 247 -18.00 19.54 5.75
N ALA A 248 -18.49 20.76 5.47
CA ALA A 248 -18.92 21.20 4.15
C ALA A 248 -17.76 21.63 3.23
N GLU A 249 -16.52 21.70 3.76
CA GLU A 249 -15.31 21.86 2.95
C GLU A 249 -14.90 20.48 2.39
N HIS A 250 -14.81 20.35 1.05
CA HIS A 250 -14.60 19.06 0.37
C HIS A 250 -13.35 19.02 -0.52
N TYR A 251 -12.72 20.16 -0.79
CA TYR A 251 -11.77 20.34 -1.89
C TYR A 251 -10.36 20.73 -1.43
N ASN A 252 -10.20 21.50 -0.34
CA ASN A 252 -8.88 21.99 0.10
C ASN A 252 -7.87 20.86 0.28
N GLN A 253 -8.25 19.78 0.99
CA GLN A 253 -7.31 18.68 1.19
C GLN A 253 -7.15 17.77 -0.04
N ALA A 254 -8.13 17.74 -0.95
CA ALA A 254 -7.93 17.10 -2.24
C ALA A 254 -6.89 17.87 -3.08
N ALA A 255 -6.93 19.20 -3.01
CA ALA A 255 -5.97 20.08 -3.69
C ALA A 255 -4.58 19.94 -3.05
N LEU A 256 -4.50 20.04 -1.72
CA LEU A 256 -3.27 19.80 -0.97
C LEU A 256 -2.62 18.48 -1.39
N PHE A 257 -3.37 17.38 -1.44
CA PHE A 257 -2.82 16.10 -1.87
C PHE A 257 -2.29 16.16 -3.31
N TYR A 258 -3.07 16.62 -4.28
CA TYR A 258 -2.66 16.65 -5.69
C TYR A 258 -1.44 17.57 -5.93
N GLU A 259 -1.44 18.77 -5.34
CA GLU A 259 -0.35 19.75 -5.49
C GLU A 259 0.92 19.34 -4.71
N SER A 260 0.81 18.33 -3.84
CA SER A 260 1.95 17.71 -3.14
C SER A 260 2.68 16.64 -3.94
N GLN A 261 2.06 16.13 -4.99
CA GLN A 261 2.62 15.05 -5.80
C GLN A 261 3.74 15.58 -6.71
N THR A 262 4.71 14.72 -7.02
CA THR A 262 5.67 14.95 -8.10
C THR A 262 4.98 14.97 -9.46
N GLU A 263 5.65 15.48 -10.49
CA GLU A 263 5.06 15.59 -11.84
C GLU A 263 4.60 14.24 -12.40
N PHE A 264 5.34 13.15 -12.16
CA PHE A 264 4.95 11.82 -12.63
C PHE A 264 3.77 11.26 -11.82
N GLU A 265 3.73 11.47 -10.50
CA GLU A 265 2.59 11.07 -9.67
C GLU A 265 1.32 11.84 -10.06
N GLN A 266 1.42 13.14 -10.37
CA GLN A 266 0.29 13.92 -10.90
C GLN A 266 -0.22 13.36 -12.24
N ARG A 267 0.71 13.00 -13.14
CA ARG A 267 0.37 12.35 -14.42
C ARG A 267 -0.36 11.03 -14.20
N HIS A 268 0.09 10.19 -13.27
CA HIS A 268 -0.59 8.93 -12.94
C HIS A 268 -1.99 9.15 -12.39
N ILE A 269 -2.21 10.16 -11.55
CA ILE A 269 -3.55 10.54 -11.08
C ILE A 269 -4.45 10.94 -12.26
N ILE A 270 -3.94 11.77 -13.18
CA ILE A 270 -4.66 12.19 -14.38
C ILE A 270 -5.05 10.96 -15.22
N ASP A 271 -4.09 10.05 -15.46
CA ASP A 271 -4.28 8.85 -16.26
C ASP A 271 -5.27 7.89 -15.63
N ALA A 272 -5.23 7.71 -14.30
CA ALA A 272 -6.18 6.90 -13.56
C ALA A 272 -7.61 7.44 -13.66
N PHE A 273 -7.80 8.76 -13.46
CA PHE A 273 -9.12 9.39 -13.66
C PHE A 273 -9.62 9.23 -15.09
N ALA A 274 -8.76 9.48 -16.09
CA ALA A 274 -9.11 9.33 -17.49
C ALA A 274 -9.50 7.87 -17.81
N PHE A 275 -8.73 6.91 -17.31
CA PHE A 275 -8.99 5.48 -17.50
C PHE A 275 -10.32 5.05 -16.86
N GLU A 276 -10.54 5.34 -15.58
CA GLU A 276 -11.79 4.96 -14.91
C GLU A 276 -13.02 5.63 -15.53
N LEU A 277 -12.92 6.94 -15.84
CA LEU A 277 -14.01 7.67 -16.48
C LEU A 277 -14.24 7.23 -17.93
N SER A 278 -13.23 6.72 -18.65
CA SER A 278 -13.42 6.20 -20.01
C SER A 278 -14.36 4.99 -20.06
N LYS A 279 -14.44 4.23 -18.96
CA LYS A 279 -15.34 3.08 -18.81
C LYS A 279 -16.76 3.48 -18.44
N VAL A 280 -16.98 4.74 -18.04
CA VAL A 280 -18.31 5.26 -17.69
C VAL A 280 -19.08 5.62 -18.96
N THR A 281 -20.10 4.83 -19.26
CA THR A 281 -20.89 4.98 -20.50
C THR A 281 -21.81 6.20 -20.52
N VAL A 282 -22.13 6.79 -19.37
CA VAL A 282 -23.03 7.95 -19.25
C VAL A 282 -22.22 9.25 -19.28
N PRO A 283 -22.28 10.06 -20.37
CA PRO A 283 -21.44 11.26 -20.51
C PRO A 283 -21.66 12.31 -19.42
N GLY A 284 -22.89 12.44 -18.92
CA GLY A 284 -23.21 13.37 -17.83
C GLY A 284 -22.46 13.08 -16.54
N ILE A 285 -22.13 11.81 -16.26
CA ILE A 285 -21.34 11.42 -15.08
C ILE A 285 -19.89 11.86 -15.25
N ARG A 286 -19.31 11.63 -16.44
CA ARG A 286 -17.95 12.09 -16.77
C ARG A 286 -17.82 13.60 -16.65
N LYS A 287 -18.74 14.35 -17.27
CA LYS A 287 -18.79 15.83 -17.20
C LYS A 287 -18.87 16.34 -15.76
N ARG A 288 -19.73 15.75 -14.93
CA ARG A 288 -19.88 16.15 -13.51
C ARG A 288 -18.64 15.81 -12.69
N THR A 289 -17.96 14.71 -12.99
CA THR A 289 -16.73 14.35 -12.30
C THR A 289 -15.61 15.33 -12.63
N VAL A 290 -15.42 15.66 -13.91
CA VAL A 290 -14.45 16.68 -14.33
C VAL A 290 -14.79 18.06 -13.73
N ALA A 291 -16.08 18.43 -13.65
CA ALA A 291 -16.52 19.64 -12.96
C ALA A 291 -16.16 19.65 -11.46
N MET A 292 -16.18 18.50 -10.78
CA MET A 292 -15.68 18.39 -9.41
C MET A 292 -14.15 18.53 -9.35
N LEU A 293 -13.42 17.90 -10.27
CA LEU A 293 -11.96 18.00 -10.34
C LEU A 293 -11.50 19.45 -10.51
N ARG A 294 -12.27 20.28 -11.23
CA ARG A 294 -11.97 21.69 -11.42
C ARG A 294 -12.01 22.50 -10.12
N ASN A 295 -12.78 22.07 -9.12
CA ASN A 295 -12.74 22.65 -7.77
C ASN A 295 -11.49 22.26 -6.98
N VAL A 296 -10.78 21.21 -7.41
CA VAL A 296 -9.53 20.74 -6.82
C VAL A 296 -8.34 21.43 -7.47
N SER A 297 -8.19 21.29 -8.79
CA SER A 297 -7.12 21.89 -9.57
C SER A 297 -7.55 22.02 -11.03
N GLU A 298 -7.43 23.21 -11.62
CA GLU A 298 -7.80 23.45 -13.01
C GLU A 298 -6.90 22.68 -14.00
N PRO A 299 -5.56 22.63 -13.82
CA PRO A 299 -4.68 21.77 -14.61
C PRO A 299 -5.09 20.29 -14.62
N LEU A 300 -5.41 19.73 -13.44
CA LEU A 300 -5.91 18.35 -13.32
C LEU A 300 -7.18 18.13 -14.15
N ALA A 301 -8.18 19.00 -13.94
CA ALA A 301 -9.46 18.88 -14.62
C ALA A 301 -9.31 19.00 -16.14
N LYS A 302 -8.45 19.93 -16.60
CA LYS A 302 -8.15 20.12 -18.02
C LYS A 302 -7.49 18.89 -18.62
N ALA A 303 -6.46 18.34 -17.99
CA ALA A 303 -5.75 17.19 -18.51
C ALA A 303 -6.67 15.95 -18.61
N VAL A 304 -7.54 15.74 -17.61
CA VAL A 304 -8.55 14.66 -17.66
C VAL A 304 -9.60 14.91 -18.75
N ALA A 305 -10.08 16.16 -18.90
CA ALA A 305 -11.03 16.53 -19.95
C ALA A 305 -10.46 16.27 -21.36
N ASP A 306 -9.21 16.68 -21.59
CA ASP A 306 -8.50 16.51 -22.87
C ASP A 306 -8.36 15.00 -23.20
N LYS A 307 -7.95 14.17 -22.23
CA LYS A 307 -7.85 12.70 -22.40
C LYS A 307 -9.20 12.01 -22.65
N LEU A 308 -10.29 12.58 -22.15
CA LEU A 308 -11.65 12.10 -22.41
C LEU A 308 -12.25 12.65 -23.70
N GLY A 309 -11.50 13.46 -24.45
CA GLY A 309 -11.96 14.07 -25.70
C GLY A 309 -13.11 15.07 -25.49
N MET A 310 -13.13 15.78 -24.37
CA MET A 310 -14.13 16.83 -24.13
C MET A 310 -13.73 18.11 -24.84
N GLU A 311 -14.62 18.66 -25.66
CA GLU A 311 -14.37 19.92 -26.40
C GLU A 311 -14.27 21.14 -25.47
N GLU A 312 -15.03 21.12 -24.37
CA GLU A 312 -15.08 22.20 -23.38
C GLU A 312 -14.83 21.65 -21.98
N LEU A 313 -14.02 22.39 -21.21
CA LEU A 313 -13.87 22.14 -19.78
C LEU A 313 -15.16 22.58 -19.06
N PRO A 314 -15.87 21.67 -18.36
CA PRO A 314 -17.09 22.05 -17.65
C PRO A 314 -16.83 23.09 -16.55
N ASP A 315 -17.84 23.89 -16.27
CA ASP A 315 -17.85 24.79 -15.11
C ASP A 315 -17.70 24.00 -13.80
N PRO A 316 -17.01 24.55 -12.79
CA PRO A 316 -16.90 23.91 -11.51
C PRO A 316 -18.27 23.71 -10.86
N LEU A 317 -18.47 22.60 -10.16
CA LEU A 317 -19.70 22.41 -9.39
C LEU A 317 -19.80 23.45 -8.25
N PRO A 318 -21.02 23.84 -7.84
CA PRO A 318 -21.19 24.69 -6.67
C PRO A 318 -20.57 24.03 -5.43
N LYS A 319 -19.85 24.82 -4.63
CA LYS A 319 -19.30 24.37 -3.35
C LYS A 319 -20.42 24.30 -2.31
N ALA A 320 -20.32 23.36 -1.38
CA ALA A 320 -21.32 23.19 -0.33
C ALA A 320 -21.26 24.29 0.75
N ASN A 321 -20.10 24.92 0.90
CA ASN A 321 -19.89 26.06 1.79
C ASN A 321 -19.95 27.38 0.99
N GLU A 322 -20.76 28.34 1.47
CA GLU A 322 -20.89 29.68 0.89
C GLU A 322 -19.68 30.59 1.19
N ALA A 323 -18.96 30.32 2.28
CA ALA A 323 -17.77 31.05 2.73
C ALA A 323 -16.56 30.10 2.81
N PRO A 324 -15.82 29.90 1.70
CA PRO A 324 -14.72 28.94 1.67
C PRO A 324 -13.62 29.30 2.67
N MET A 325 -13.18 28.31 3.44
CA MET A 325 -12.10 28.45 4.39
C MET A 325 -10.76 28.38 3.66
N ALA A 326 -9.80 29.24 4.01
CA ALA A 326 -8.45 29.16 3.47
C ALA A 326 -7.73 27.93 4.04
N PRO A 327 -7.00 27.15 3.21
CA PRO A 327 -6.19 26.04 3.71
C PRO A 327 -4.97 26.56 4.48
N GLU A 328 -4.48 25.79 5.44
CA GLU A 328 -3.23 26.05 6.13
C GLU A 328 -2.02 25.87 5.23
N LEU A 329 -2.10 24.92 4.31
CA LEU A 329 -1.03 24.48 3.43
C LEU A 329 -1.60 24.27 2.02
N GLU A 330 -0.85 24.73 1.03
CA GLU A 330 -1.13 24.43 -0.39
C GLU A 330 -0.34 23.20 -0.87
N ARG A 331 0.76 22.86 -0.17
CA ARG A 331 1.64 21.74 -0.49
C ARG A 331 2.24 21.12 0.78
N SER A 332 2.43 19.80 0.78
CA SER A 332 3.08 19.02 1.83
C SER A 332 3.97 17.93 1.21
N GLU A 333 5.27 17.97 1.46
CA GLU A 333 6.19 16.98 0.86
C GLU A 333 5.85 15.56 1.32
N TYR A 334 5.36 15.38 2.55
CA TYR A 334 5.05 14.08 3.16
C TYR A 334 3.96 13.27 2.44
N LEU A 335 3.16 13.91 1.58
CA LEU A 335 2.06 13.25 0.88
C LEU A 335 2.49 12.52 -0.40
N SER A 336 3.66 12.86 -0.97
CA SER A 336 4.25 12.11 -2.09
C SER A 336 4.79 10.76 -1.61
N LEU A 337 4.73 9.73 -2.47
CA LEU A 337 5.41 8.45 -2.22
C LEU A 337 6.93 8.63 -2.11
N THR A 338 7.49 9.67 -2.74
CA THR A 338 8.92 9.94 -2.75
C THR A 338 9.46 10.44 -1.41
N ALA A 339 8.60 10.90 -0.51
CA ALA A 339 9.00 11.42 0.80
C ALA A 339 9.46 10.32 1.77
N ARG A 340 9.14 9.05 1.49
CA ARG A 340 9.44 7.91 2.35
C ARG A 340 10.10 6.79 1.54
N PRO A 341 11.35 6.99 1.07
CA PRO A 341 12.05 5.98 0.27
C PRO A 341 12.41 4.71 1.06
N GLY A 342 12.31 4.74 2.39
CA GLY A 342 12.64 3.61 3.26
C GLY A 342 14.15 3.36 3.39
N GLU A 343 14.49 2.17 3.88
CA GLU A 343 15.86 1.66 3.82
C GLU A 343 16.27 1.43 2.35
N VAL A 344 17.15 2.31 1.88
CA VAL A 344 17.63 2.33 0.48
C VAL A 344 18.47 1.08 0.20
N GLY A 345 18.18 0.40 -0.92
CA GLY A 345 18.86 -0.82 -1.36
C GLY A 345 17.98 -1.69 -2.27
N ILE A 346 18.47 -2.89 -2.62
CA ILE A 346 17.76 -3.85 -3.47
C ILE A 346 17.32 -5.13 -2.74
N ARG A 347 17.48 -5.15 -1.41
CA ARG A 347 17.07 -6.28 -0.57
C ARG A 347 15.58 -6.60 -0.78
N THR A 348 15.27 -7.88 -0.95
CA THR A 348 13.94 -8.43 -1.29
C THR A 348 13.40 -8.09 -2.69
N ARG A 349 14.08 -7.25 -3.49
CA ARG A 349 13.67 -6.97 -4.87
C ARG A 349 13.90 -8.21 -5.75
N LYS A 350 12.92 -8.55 -6.58
CA LYS A 350 12.94 -9.76 -7.42
C LYS A 350 13.49 -9.41 -8.80
N VAL A 351 14.64 -9.97 -9.18
CA VAL A 351 15.32 -9.65 -10.45
C VAL A 351 15.30 -10.86 -11.38
N ALA A 352 14.82 -10.65 -12.60
CA ALA A 352 14.88 -11.66 -13.66
C ALA A 352 16.24 -11.65 -14.36
N VAL A 353 16.90 -12.80 -14.46
CA VAL A 353 18.10 -12.97 -15.28
C VAL A 353 17.72 -13.88 -16.46
N MET A 354 17.76 -13.34 -17.68
CA MET A 354 17.28 -14.07 -18.85
C MET A 354 18.25 -15.18 -19.27
N VAL A 355 17.73 -16.40 -19.45
CA VAL A 355 18.51 -17.58 -19.81
C VAL A 355 17.90 -18.27 -21.04
N ALA A 356 18.74 -18.58 -22.01
CA ALA A 356 18.40 -19.40 -23.18
C ALA A 356 19.56 -20.34 -23.55
N PRO A 357 19.34 -21.35 -24.41
CA PRO A 357 20.41 -22.24 -24.86
C PRO A 357 21.59 -21.46 -25.46
N GLY A 358 22.80 -21.69 -24.92
CA GLY A 358 24.02 -20.99 -25.34
C GLY A 358 24.30 -19.68 -24.60
N VAL A 359 23.64 -19.43 -23.46
CA VAL A 359 23.97 -18.28 -22.60
C VAL A 359 25.36 -18.44 -22.00
N ASP A 360 26.07 -17.33 -21.77
CA ASP A 360 27.32 -17.35 -21.01
C ASP A 360 27.01 -17.58 -19.51
N GLY A 361 27.27 -18.81 -19.05
CA GLY A 361 27.04 -19.19 -17.66
C GLY A 361 27.89 -18.38 -16.68
N ALA A 362 29.11 -17.96 -17.05
CA ALA A 362 29.94 -17.16 -16.16
C ALA A 362 29.36 -15.74 -15.98
N SER A 363 28.70 -15.20 -17.01
CA SER A 363 27.98 -13.93 -16.94
C SER A 363 26.78 -14.04 -15.99
N VAL A 364 25.99 -15.12 -16.12
CA VAL A 364 24.84 -15.42 -15.24
C VAL A 364 25.26 -15.57 -13.78
N ASP A 365 26.25 -16.40 -13.50
CA ASP A 365 26.69 -16.68 -12.12
C ASP A 365 27.19 -15.39 -11.43
N LYS A 366 28.05 -14.61 -12.11
CA LYS A 366 28.61 -13.38 -11.53
C LYS A 366 27.56 -12.33 -11.22
N ILE A 367 26.61 -12.10 -12.12
CA ILE A 367 25.56 -11.10 -11.89
C ILE A 367 24.58 -11.59 -10.82
N ALA A 368 24.23 -12.88 -10.81
CA ALA A 368 23.38 -13.46 -9.80
C ALA A 368 24.03 -13.35 -8.40
N ASP A 369 25.29 -13.75 -8.26
CA ASP A 369 26.05 -13.67 -7.01
C ASP A 369 26.14 -12.23 -6.50
N ALA A 370 26.39 -11.26 -7.38
CA ALA A 370 26.47 -9.86 -7.02
C ALA A 370 25.13 -9.30 -6.50
N LEU A 371 24.01 -9.66 -7.14
CA LEU A 371 22.68 -9.23 -6.71
C LEU A 371 22.23 -9.92 -5.42
N ILE A 372 22.53 -11.22 -5.27
CA ILE A 372 22.25 -11.99 -4.05
C ILE A 372 23.05 -11.43 -2.86
N ALA A 373 24.30 -10.99 -3.07
CA ALA A 373 25.12 -10.38 -2.03
C ALA A 373 24.48 -9.10 -1.46
N GLU A 374 23.72 -8.35 -2.27
CA GLU A 374 22.94 -7.17 -1.85
C GLU A 374 21.54 -7.52 -1.33
N GLY A 375 21.19 -8.80 -1.25
CA GLY A 375 19.92 -9.30 -0.73
C GLY A 375 18.77 -9.34 -1.73
N ALA A 376 19.03 -9.18 -3.03
CA ALA A 376 18.00 -9.33 -4.06
C ALA A 376 17.61 -10.81 -4.25
N VAL A 377 16.37 -11.03 -4.66
CA VAL A 377 15.83 -12.35 -5.01
C VAL A 377 16.00 -12.57 -6.51
N VAL A 378 17.07 -13.28 -6.90
CA VAL A 378 17.32 -13.60 -8.31
C VAL A 378 16.46 -14.78 -8.76
N ARG A 379 15.95 -14.71 -9.98
CA ARG A 379 15.32 -15.83 -10.69
C ARG A 379 15.87 -15.92 -12.11
N LEU A 380 16.26 -17.12 -12.49
CA LEU A 380 16.65 -17.42 -13.86
C LEU A 380 15.38 -17.66 -14.67
N VAL A 381 15.16 -16.83 -15.70
CA VAL A 381 13.92 -16.83 -16.49
C VAL A 381 14.24 -17.12 -17.95
N GLY A 382 13.58 -18.09 -18.55
CA GLY A 382 13.83 -18.47 -19.94
C GLY A 382 12.58 -18.87 -20.73
N PRO A 383 12.72 -19.48 -21.91
CA PRO A 383 11.58 -19.98 -22.68
C PRO A 383 10.88 -21.18 -22.02
N ARG A 384 11.53 -21.87 -21.07
CA ARG A 384 11.00 -22.99 -20.29
C ARG A 384 11.77 -23.16 -18.99
N ILE A 385 11.21 -23.89 -18.03
CA ILE A 385 11.91 -24.28 -16.81
C ILE A 385 12.87 -25.46 -17.06
N GLY A 386 13.80 -25.69 -16.13
CA GLY A 386 14.71 -26.82 -16.11
C GLY A 386 16.06 -26.54 -16.81
N LEU A 387 16.84 -27.61 -16.99
CA LEU A 387 18.21 -27.52 -17.48
C LEU A 387 18.33 -27.02 -18.94
N MET A 388 19.10 -25.94 -19.14
CA MET A 388 19.48 -25.39 -20.44
C MET A 388 21.00 -25.45 -20.66
N PRO A 389 21.49 -25.76 -21.87
CA PRO A 389 22.92 -25.79 -22.14
C PRO A 389 23.51 -24.37 -22.13
N SER A 390 24.68 -24.19 -21.50
CA SER A 390 25.45 -22.95 -21.55
C SER A 390 26.48 -22.97 -22.70
N ALA A 391 26.99 -21.80 -23.07
CA ALA A 391 27.99 -21.66 -24.14
C ALA A 391 29.27 -22.48 -23.89
N ALA A 392 29.69 -22.61 -22.63
CA ALA A 392 30.91 -23.31 -22.22
C ALA A 392 30.73 -24.84 -22.03
N GLY A 393 29.58 -25.41 -22.43
CA GLY A 393 29.32 -26.86 -22.36
C GLY A 393 28.74 -27.37 -21.03
N GLY A 394 28.28 -26.47 -20.15
CA GLY A 394 27.57 -26.79 -18.90
C GLY A 394 26.05 -26.74 -19.03
N ARG A 395 25.34 -26.83 -17.90
CA ARG A 395 23.89 -26.66 -17.83
C ARG A 395 23.50 -25.70 -16.71
N ILE A 396 22.53 -24.85 -16.98
CA ILE A 396 21.93 -23.91 -16.03
C ILE A 396 20.49 -24.35 -15.78
N ASP A 397 20.10 -24.46 -14.51
CA ASP A 397 18.74 -24.82 -14.14
C ASP A 397 17.87 -23.56 -14.08
N VAL A 398 16.85 -23.48 -14.93
CA VAL A 398 16.01 -22.28 -15.06
C VAL A 398 14.79 -22.40 -14.16
N ASP A 399 14.60 -21.43 -13.27
CA ASP A 399 13.54 -21.38 -12.25
C ASP A 399 12.16 -21.10 -12.84
N ALA A 400 12.12 -20.28 -13.89
CA ALA A 400 10.90 -19.70 -14.42
C ALA A 400 10.89 -19.62 -15.95
N SER A 401 9.70 -19.66 -16.55
CA SER A 401 9.49 -19.34 -17.95
C SER A 401 8.89 -17.95 -18.12
N PHE A 402 9.10 -17.32 -19.29
CA PHE A 402 8.42 -16.06 -19.64
C PHE A 402 6.90 -16.15 -19.53
N SER A 403 6.33 -17.35 -19.71
CA SER A 403 4.90 -17.62 -19.62
C SER A 403 4.37 -17.81 -18.19
N ASN A 404 5.14 -18.41 -17.28
CA ASN A 404 4.68 -18.69 -15.91
C ASN A 404 5.02 -17.56 -14.94
N ASN A 405 6.07 -16.79 -15.24
CA ASN A 405 6.42 -15.58 -14.51
C ASN A 405 6.66 -14.48 -15.55
N PRO A 406 5.61 -13.79 -16.01
CA PRO A 406 5.77 -12.69 -16.95
C PRO A 406 6.46 -11.50 -16.28
N SER A 407 6.95 -10.58 -17.10
CA SER A 407 7.75 -9.44 -16.67
C SER A 407 7.15 -8.58 -15.54
N PRO A 408 5.82 -8.39 -15.41
CA PRO A 408 5.26 -7.59 -14.31
C PRO A 408 5.62 -8.11 -12.91
N LEU A 409 5.94 -9.40 -12.77
CA LEU A 409 6.25 -10.03 -11.48
C LEU A 409 7.67 -9.73 -10.96
N PHE A 410 8.51 -9.05 -11.74
CA PHE A 410 9.89 -8.72 -11.42
C PHE A 410 10.10 -7.21 -11.26
N ASP A 411 11.00 -6.81 -10.39
CA ASP A 411 11.40 -5.41 -10.18
C ASP A 411 12.41 -4.92 -11.23
N ALA A 412 13.16 -5.84 -11.85
CA ALA A 412 14.15 -5.53 -12.89
C ALA A 412 14.49 -6.75 -13.75
N VAL A 413 15.21 -6.51 -14.86
CA VAL A 413 15.72 -7.54 -15.75
C VAL A 413 17.20 -7.37 -16.11
N VAL A 414 17.92 -8.48 -16.17
CA VAL A 414 19.27 -8.59 -16.73
C VAL A 414 19.23 -9.50 -17.96
N VAL A 415 19.84 -9.05 -19.05
CA VAL A 415 20.08 -9.81 -20.28
C VAL A 415 21.58 -10.14 -20.36
N PRO A 416 22.00 -11.37 -20.01
CA PRO A 416 23.40 -11.79 -20.04
C PRO A 416 23.98 -11.90 -21.45
N SER A 417 25.29 -12.10 -21.53
CA SER A 417 26.01 -12.41 -22.77
C SER A 417 25.70 -13.84 -23.26
N GLY A 418 26.01 -14.11 -24.53
CA GLY A 418 25.87 -15.43 -25.16
C GLY A 418 25.21 -15.34 -26.52
N GLU A 419 26.02 -15.30 -27.58
CA GLU A 419 25.58 -15.06 -28.96
C GLU A 419 24.39 -15.95 -29.40
N SER A 420 24.47 -17.27 -29.17
CA SER A 420 23.39 -18.20 -29.53
C SER A 420 22.13 -18.02 -28.68
N ALA A 421 22.28 -17.67 -27.40
CA ALA A 421 21.14 -17.38 -26.53
C ALA A 421 20.42 -16.11 -26.98
N ILE A 422 21.16 -15.05 -27.29
CA ILE A 422 20.58 -13.80 -27.78
C ILE A 422 19.92 -14.00 -29.13
N GLU A 423 20.53 -14.75 -30.05
CA GLU A 423 19.88 -15.09 -31.32
C GLU A 423 18.55 -15.84 -31.12
N ALA A 424 18.49 -16.74 -30.14
CA ALA A 424 17.25 -17.44 -29.79
C ALA A 424 16.20 -16.50 -29.18
N LEU A 425 16.61 -15.62 -28.25
CA LEU A 425 15.70 -14.66 -27.59
C LEU A 425 15.16 -13.61 -28.57
N CYS A 426 15.97 -13.13 -29.52
CA CYS A 426 15.52 -12.21 -30.57
C CYS A 426 14.44 -12.82 -31.47
N LYS A 427 14.36 -14.16 -31.56
CA LYS A 427 13.33 -14.87 -32.32
C LYS A 427 12.11 -15.25 -31.47
N ASP A 428 12.16 -15.00 -30.16
CA ASP A 428 11.10 -15.32 -29.22
C ASP A 428 10.27 -14.06 -28.90
N GLY A 429 9.02 -14.04 -29.38
CA GLY A 429 8.10 -12.93 -29.14
C GLY A 429 7.82 -12.68 -27.65
N GLN A 430 7.86 -13.72 -26.80
CA GLN A 430 7.67 -13.55 -25.36
C GLN A 430 8.89 -12.87 -24.72
N ALA A 431 10.10 -13.21 -25.15
CA ALA A 431 11.31 -12.57 -24.66
C ALA A 431 11.37 -11.08 -25.05
N LEU A 432 11.00 -10.76 -26.30
CA LEU A 432 10.88 -9.38 -26.77
C LEU A 432 9.83 -8.62 -25.95
N GLU A 433 8.63 -9.16 -25.77
CA GLU A 433 7.59 -8.50 -24.98
C GLU A 433 8.00 -8.33 -23.51
N PHE A 434 8.73 -9.30 -22.95
CA PHE A 434 9.23 -9.23 -21.58
C PHE A 434 10.08 -7.98 -21.36
N VAL A 435 11.05 -7.71 -22.24
CA VAL A 435 11.92 -6.51 -22.12
C VAL A 435 11.19 -5.21 -22.48
N ARG A 436 10.23 -5.25 -23.41
CA ARG A 436 9.38 -4.08 -23.73
C ARG A 436 8.55 -3.66 -22.53
N ASP A 437 7.91 -4.61 -21.84
CA ASP A 437 7.12 -4.32 -20.66
C ASP A 437 7.98 -3.80 -19.50
N GLN A 438 9.18 -4.36 -19.29
CA GLN A 438 10.13 -3.83 -18.30
C GLN A 438 10.47 -2.36 -18.59
N PHE A 439 10.70 -2.01 -19.85
CA PHE A 439 10.96 -0.65 -20.28
C PHE A 439 9.74 0.27 -20.05
N ARG A 440 8.56 -0.12 -20.55
CA ARG A 440 7.30 0.63 -20.40
C ARG A 440 6.91 0.85 -18.94
N HIS A 441 7.19 -0.13 -18.07
CA HIS A 441 6.91 -0.03 -16.64
C HIS A 441 8.01 0.72 -15.88
N GLY A 442 9.00 1.31 -16.54
CA GLY A 442 10.03 2.12 -15.89
C GLY A 442 11.01 1.32 -15.02
N LYS A 443 11.15 0.00 -15.22
CA LYS A 443 11.97 -0.87 -14.36
C LYS A 443 13.44 -0.83 -14.73
N ALA A 444 14.33 -1.04 -13.77
CA ALA A 444 15.77 -1.09 -14.08
C ALA A 444 16.09 -2.25 -15.04
N MET A 445 16.97 -2.01 -16.01
CA MET A 445 17.35 -2.98 -17.03
C MET A 445 18.86 -3.00 -17.19
N MET A 446 19.44 -4.18 -17.37
CA MET A 446 20.86 -4.35 -17.72
C MET A 446 21.00 -5.28 -18.91
N ALA A 447 21.85 -4.93 -19.87
CA ALA A 447 22.27 -5.81 -20.95
C ALA A 447 23.79 -5.91 -20.99
N ILE A 448 24.30 -7.14 -21.07
CA ILE A 448 25.73 -7.45 -21.00
C ILE A 448 26.22 -7.90 -22.38
N ALA A 449 27.21 -7.20 -22.93
CA ALA A 449 27.83 -7.49 -24.22
C ALA A 449 26.79 -7.73 -25.34
N GLU A 450 26.67 -8.95 -25.87
CA GLU A 450 25.73 -9.33 -26.92
C GLU A 450 24.26 -9.11 -26.51
N GLY A 451 23.95 -9.13 -25.21
CA GLY A 451 22.59 -8.91 -24.69
C GLY A 451 21.97 -7.59 -25.14
N ARG A 452 22.79 -6.60 -25.48
CA ARG A 452 22.37 -5.32 -26.06
C ARG A 452 21.46 -5.52 -27.29
N ARG A 453 21.75 -6.52 -28.12
CA ARG A 453 21.01 -6.79 -29.37
C ARG A 453 19.56 -7.16 -29.13
N LEU A 454 19.23 -7.81 -28.00
CA LEU A 454 17.85 -8.12 -27.67
C LEU A 454 17.03 -6.84 -27.45
N LEU A 455 17.63 -5.85 -26.78
CA LEU A 455 16.97 -4.56 -26.54
C LEU A 455 16.80 -3.76 -27.83
N GLU A 456 17.80 -3.79 -28.71
CA GLU A 456 17.72 -3.18 -30.05
C GLU A 456 16.60 -3.82 -30.89
N GLU A 457 16.52 -5.16 -30.91
CA GLU A 457 15.45 -5.91 -31.60
C GLU A 457 14.07 -5.65 -30.99
N ALA A 458 14.00 -5.41 -29.68
CA ALA A 458 12.78 -5.00 -28.99
C ALA A 458 12.35 -3.56 -29.34
N GLY A 459 13.19 -2.77 -30.01
CA GLY A 459 12.92 -1.37 -30.34
C GLY A 459 13.22 -0.40 -29.20
N ILE A 460 13.94 -0.85 -28.16
CA ILE A 460 14.25 -0.03 -26.98
C ILE A 460 15.38 0.96 -27.33
N PRO A 461 15.17 2.28 -27.14
CA PRO A 461 16.20 3.27 -27.41
C PRO A 461 17.42 3.13 -26.48
N ILE A 462 18.62 3.05 -27.06
CA ILE A 462 19.89 3.02 -26.32
C ILE A 462 20.68 4.28 -26.70
N ASP A 463 20.38 5.38 -26.03
CA ASP A 463 20.95 6.70 -26.32
C ASP A 463 21.97 7.18 -25.26
N GLY A 464 22.17 6.38 -24.20
CA GLY A 464 23.08 6.68 -23.09
C GLY A 464 22.59 7.75 -22.10
N LYS A 465 21.35 8.24 -22.24
CA LYS A 465 20.74 9.22 -21.33
C LYS A 465 19.87 8.57 -20.26
N ASP A 466 19.30 7.42 -20.58
CA ASP A 466 18.47 6.63 -19.69
C ASP A 466 19.29 6.07 -18.52
N LYS A 467 19.03 6.57 -17.32
CA LYS A 467 19.76 6.17 -16.09
C LYS A 467 19.34 4.80 -15.57
N GLY A 468 18.18 4.30 -15.98
CA GLY A 468 17.69 2.99 -15.59
C GLY A 468 18.12 1.86 -16.53
N LEU A 469 18.78 2.18 -17.64
CA LEU A 469 19.16 1.24 -18.68
C LEU A 469 20.67 1.17 -18.76
N VAL A 470 21.22 0.06 -18.29
CA VAL A 470 22.67 -0.15 -18.22
C VAL A 470 23.13 -1.09 -19.32
N ILE A 471 23.98 -0.59 -20.21
CA ILE A 471 24.72 -1.41 -21.17
C ILE A 471 26.13 -1.62 -20.62
N ALA A 472 26.48 -2.86 -20.33
CA ALA A 472 27.76 -3.23 -19.74
C ALA A 472 28.57 -4.14 -20.66
N ASP A 473 29.89 -3.98 -20.69
CA ASP A 473 30.78 -4.87 -21.45
C ASP A 473 30.98 -6.23 -20.76
N GLY A 474 30.66 -6.33 -19.47
CA GLY A 474 30.82 -7.55 -18.67
C GLY A 474 29.92 -7.59 -17.43
N ALA A 475 29.86 -8.77 -16.79
CA ALA A 475 28.98 -9.06 -15.67
C ALA A 475 29.50 -8.63 -14.28
N SER A 476 30.50 -7.75 -14.23
CA SER A 476 31.15 -7.30 -12.99
C SER A 476 31.66 -5.88 -13.10
N GLY A 477 31.86 -5.22 -11.95
CA GLY A 477 32.44 -3.88 -11.87
C GLY A 477 31.40 -2.79 -12.03
N ASP A 478 31.76 -1.70 -12.70
CA ASP A 478 30.99 -0.45 -12.73
C ASP A 478 29.58 -0.63 -13.32
N GLY A 479 29.41 -1.50 -14.31
CA GLY A 479 28.09 -1.79 -14.90
C GLY A 479 27.13 -2.42 -13.89
N THR A 480 27.59 -3.42 -13.13
CA THR A 480 26.77 -4.06 -12.09
C THR A 480 26.39 -3.06 -11.01
N GLN A 481 27.32 -2.21 -10.58
CA GLN A 481 27.06 -1.18 -9.57
C GLN A 481 26.10 -0.09 -10.08
N ALA A 482 26.19 0.29 -11.36
CA ALA A 482 25.23 1.20 -11.97
C ALA A 482 23.83 0.60 -12.02
N PHE A 483 23.70 -0.71 -12.32
CA PHE A 483 22.41 -1.40 -12.35
C PHE A 483 21.78 -1.50 -10.95
N ILE A 484 22.57 -1.80 -9.92
CA ILE A 484 22.10 -1.80 -8.52
C ILE A 484 21.55 -0.41 -8.16
N LYS A 485 22.29 0.66 -8.45
CA LYS A 485 21.85 2.05 -8.21
C LYS A 485 20.60 2.46 -8.98
N ALA A 486 20.42 1.93 -10.19
CA ALA A 486 19.18 2.12 -10.95
C ALA A 486 18.01 1.43 -10.25
N LEU A 487 18.18 0.18 -9.83
CA LEU A 487 17.15 -0.59 -9.13
C LEU A 487 16.77 0.00 -7.77
N GLU A 488 17.71 0.61 -7.04
CA GLU A 488 17.45 1.33 -5.79
C GLU A 488 16.43 2.47 -5.94
N GLN A 489 16.31 3.07 -7.13
CA GLN A 489 15.35 4.15 -7.39
C GLN A 489 13.91 3.64 -7.55
N HIS A 490 13.70 2.32 -7.50
CA HIS A 490 12.44 1.62 -7.77
C HIS A 490 11.97 1.74 -9.23
N ARG A 491 11.87 2.96 -9.78
CA ARG A 491 11.42 3.24 -11.16
C ARG A 491 12.09 4.45 -11.79
N HIS A 492 12.01 4.49 -13.12
CA HIS A 492 12.51 5.53 -14.01
C HIS A 492 11.35 6.16 -14.80
N PRO A 493 10.54 7.04 -14.17
CA PRO A 493 9.34 7.63 -14.77
C PRO A 493 9.63 8.56 -15.96
N GLU A 494 10.90 8.92 -16.18
CA GLU A 494 11.33 9.64 -17.39
C GLU A 494 11.08 8.86 -18.69
N ARG A 495 10.85 7.54 -18.61
CA ARG A 495 10.50 6.68 -19.76
C ARG A 495 9.03 6.69 -20.13
N GLU A 496 8.17 7.14 -19.22
CA GLU A 496 6.72 7.09 -19.41
C GLU A 496 6.32 8.15 -20.43
N THR A 497 5.86 7.70 -21.59
CA THR A 497 5.36 8.57 -22.66
C THR A 497 3.94 8.16 -23.05
N ASP A 498 3.17 9.13 -23.53
CA ASP A 498 1.84 8.90 -24.10
C ASP A 498 1.80 9.52 -25.52
N PRO A 499 1.73 8.71 -26.59
CA PRO A 499 1.71 7.24 -26.58
C PRO A 499 3.07 6.63 -26.14
N PRO A 500 3.08 5.37 -25.66
CA PRO A 500 4.33 4.66 -25.34
C PRO A 500 5.26 4.53 -26.57
N VAL A 501 6.56 4.77 -26.38
CA VAL A 501 7.57 4.67 -27.46
C VAL A 501 7.78 3.23 -27.94
N VAL A 502 7.80 2.30 -26.98
CA VAL A 502 8.09 0.88 -27.18
C VAL A 502 6.83 0.08 -26.97
#